data_AF-A0A7X0C5V1-F1
#
_entry.id   AF-A0A7X0C5V1-F1
#
_cell.length_a   1.000
_cell.length_b   1.000
_cell.length_c   1.000
_cell.angle_alpha   90.00
_cell.angle_beta   90.00
_cell.angle_gamma   90.00
#
_symmetry.space_group_name_H-M   'P 1'
#
loop_
_entity.id
_entity.type
_entity.pdbx_description
1 polymer ?
#
loop_
_entity_poly.entity_id
_entity_poly.type
_entity_poly.pdbx_seq_one_letter_code
_entity_poly.pdbx_strand_id
1 'polypeptide(L)'
;MRHLVELRSRKAARILDSARELVLDHGAGKVTVSEISRSAGVGKGTVYLYWPSKEHLIRGLFARDLLTLLNEGISRITADPATVQPHRLAPLIVRTGLKLPLGRRLRSGDPELQRLLMQDPDDRELYARTRPAAMCNAVMPILRRHGLIRHDRPLPAQAYTLHALLDGFATAADRPELAPPGVDDPDAVLADTVAVLLEPSDAPSEAAITAAAEETVAIFHEIRGAVLKLIHHSQTVDQ
;
A
#
# COMPACT_ATOMS: atom_id res chain seq x y z
N MET A 1 -18.15 -1.76 2.75
CA MET A 1 -18.29 -1.60 1.28
C MET A 1 -19.29 -0.53 0.82
N ARG A 2 -19.98 0.21 1.70
CA ARG A 2 -20.96 1.25 1.32
C ARG A 2 -20.39 2.67 1.07
N HIS A 3 -19.07 2.84 0.91
CA HIS A 3 -18.43 4.17 0.92
C HIS A 3 -17.73 4.58 -0.38
N LEU A 4 -17.65 3.70 -1.38
CA LEU A 4 -16.96 3.97 -2.65
C LEU A 4 -17.98 4.34 -3.74
N VAL A 5 -17.90 5.57 -4.26
CA VAL A 5 -18.86 6.13 -5.22
C VAL A 5 -18.88 5.38 -6.56
N GLU A 6 -17.73 4.84 -6.97
CA GLU A 6 -17.56 4.05 -8.19
C GLU A 6 -18.32 2.73 -8.17
N LEU A 7 -18.63 2.19 -6.99
CA LEU A 7 -19.46 0.99 -6.86
C LEU A 7 -20.94 1.26 -7.16
N ARG A 8 -21.34 2.53 -7.22
CA ARG A 8 -22.73 2.96 -7.46
C ARG A 8 -22.90 3.82 -8.71
N SER A 9 -21.81 4.33 -9.27
CA SER A 9 -21.83 5.16 -10.47
C SER A 9 -20.82 4.66 -11.49
N ARG A 10 -21.35 4.16 -12.62
CA ARG A 10 -20.54 3.85 -13.82
C ARG A 10 -19.79 5.08 -14.34
N LYS A 11 -20.30 6.30 -14.13
CA LYS A 11 -19.60 7.53 -14.51
C LYS A 11 -18.37 7.75 -13.63
N ALA A 12 -18.51 7.59 -12.32
CA ALA A 12 -17.40 7.73 -11.37
C ALA A 12 -16.33 6.66 -11.61
N ALA A 13 -16.73 5.41 -11.88
CA ALA A 13 -15.79 4.34 -12.24
C ALA A 13 -14.96 4.72 -13.48
N ARG A 14 -15.61 5.11 -14.59
CA ARG A 14 -14.90 5.53 -15.81
C ARG A 14 -13.97 6.72 -15.59
N ILE A 15 -14.35 7.68 -14.74
CA ILE A 15 -13.48 8.82 -14.39
C ILE A 15 -12.22 8.35 -13.66
N LEU A 16 -12.34 7.46 -12.68
CA LEU A 16 -11.20 6.90 -11.96
C LEU A 16 -10.29 6.09 -12.90
N ASP A 17 -10.86 5.26 -13.75
CA ASP A 17 -10.10 4.43 -14.70
C ASP A 17 -9.32 5.30 -15.68
N SER A 18 -9.99 6.28 -16.31
CA SER A 18 -9.32 7.23 -17.20
C SER A 18 -8.27 8.09 -16.50
N ALA A 19 -8.54 8.54 -15.27
CA ALA A 19 -7.55 9.29 -14.51
C ALA A 19 -6.34 8.44 -14.15
N ARG A 20 -6.54 7.16 -13.79
CA ARG A 20 -5.47 6.21 -13.51
C ARG A 20 -4.57 6.02 -14.74
N GLU A 21 -5.16 5.73 -15.90
CA GLU A 21 -4.43 5.55 -17.16
C GLU A 21 -3.60 6.80 -17.52
N LEU A 22 -4.23 7.97 -17.52
CA LEU A 22 -3.55 9.23 -17.84
C LEU A 22 -2.41 9.55 -16.87
N VAL A 23 -2.59 9.28 -15.56
CA VAL A 23 -1.52 9.48 -14.56
C VAL A 23 -0.38 8.49 -14.79
N LEU A 24 -0.68 7.25 -15.17
CA LEU A 24 0.34 6.24 -15.47
C LEU A 24 1.14 6.59 -16.73
N ASP A 25 0.51 7.20 -17.73
CA ASP A 25 1.17 7.53 -19.00
C ASP A 25 1.92 8.87 -18.95
N HIS A 26 1.31 9.89 -18.35
CA HIS A 26 1.79 11.27 -18.44
C HIS A 26 2.35 11.83 -17.13
N GLY A 27 2.09 11.16 -16.00
CA GLY A 27 2.41 11.64 -14.66
C GLY A 27 1.39 12.64 -14.12
N ALA A 28 1.23 12.68 -12.79
CA ALA A 28 0.16 13.41 -12.10
C ALA A 28 0.12 14.92 -12.40
N GLY A 29 1.28 15.54 -12.61
CA GLY A 29 1.39 16.97 -12.93
C GLY A 29 0.78 17.36 -14.26
N LYS A 30 0.98 16.51 -15.29
CA LYS A 30 0.61 16.84 -16.68
C LYS A 30 -0.85 16.58 -17.00
N VAL A 31 -1.50 15.69 -16.26
CA VAL A 31 -2.92 15.37 -16.46
C VAL A 31 -3.80 16.57 -16.12
N THR A 32 -4.85 16.78 -16.90
CA THR A 32 -5.89 17.80 -16.67
C THR A 32 -7.29 17.19 -16.52
N VAL A 33 -8.19 17.88 -15.82
CA VAL A 33 -9.60 17.47 -15.71
C VAL A 33 -10.28 17.39 -17.08
N SER A 34 -9.88 18.25 -18.02
CA SER A 34 -10.41 18.23 -19.39
C SER A 34 -10.05 16.94 -20.12
N GLU A 35 -8.80 16.49 -20.04
CA GLU A 35 -8.35 15.21 -20.62
C GLU A 35 -9.05 14.02 -19.97
N ILE A 36 -9.14 14.01 -18.63
CA ILE A 36 -9.84 12.96 -17.88
C ILE A 36 -11.31 12.88 -18.34
N SER A 37 -12.01 14.01 -18.40
CA SER A 37 -13.42 14.04 -18.81
C SER A 37 -13.63 13.53 -20.25
N ARG A 38 -12.73 13.89 -21.16
CA ARG A 38 -12.75 13.45 -22.56
C ARG A 38 -12.51 11.94 -22.66
N SER A 39 -11.49 11.43 -21.99
CA SER A 39 -11.16 10.00 -21.95
C SER A 39 -12.29 9.17 -21.33
N ALA A 40 -12.89 9.66 -20.25
CA ALA A 40 -13.99 8.97 -19.56
C ALA A 40 -15.35 9.06 -20.29
N GLY A 41 -15.44 9.84 -21.38
CA GLY A 41 -16.69 10.07 -22.11
C GLY A 41 -17.77 10.73 -21.24
N VAL A 42 -17.38 11.77 -20.48
CA VAL A 42 -18.27 12.56 -19.61
C VAL A 42 -18.02 14.05 -19.80
N GLY A 43 -18.99 14.89 -19.41
CA GLY A 43 -18.77 16.34 -19.37
C GLY A 43 -17.81 16.74 -18.25
N LYS A 44 -17.04 17.82 -18.44
CA LYS A 44 -16.10 18.33 -17.41
C LYS A 44 -16.79 18.59 -16.07
N GLY A 45 -18.01 19.16 -16.09
CA GLY A 45 -18.84 19.36 -14.90
C GLY A 45 -19.17 18.06 -14.17
N THR A 46 -19.29 16.93 -14.88
CA THR A 46 -19.53 15.61 -14.26
C THR A 46 -18.35 15.15 -13.41
N VAL A 47 -17.11 15.51 -13.76
CA VAL A 47 -15.95 15.20 -12.91
C VAL A 47 -16.05 15.97 -11.59
N TYR A 48 -16.38 17.26 -11.66
CA TYR A 48 -16.54 18.12 -10.49
C TYR A 48 -17.74 17.74 -9.60
N LEU A 49 -18.72 16.98 -10.10
CA LEU A 49 -19.77 16.41 -9.26
C LEU A 49 -19.24 15.34 -8.28
N TYR A 50 -18.11 14.71 -8.59
CA TYR A 50 -17.55 13.61 -7.81
C TYR A 50 -16.26 13.99 -7.08
N TRP A 51 -15.46 14.89 -7.65
CA TRP A 51 -14.18 15.31 -7.09
C TRP A 51 -14.03 16.84 -7.18
N PRO A 52 -13.74 17.53 -6.07
CA PRO A 52 -13.57 18.98 -6.04
C PRO A 52 -12.48 19.49 -6.98
N SER A 53 -11.39 18.73 -7.09
CA SER A 53 -10.25 19.08 -7.93
C SER A 53 -9.56 17.85 -8.50
N LYS A 54 -8.61 18.07 -9.41
CA LYS A 54 -7.75 17.01 -9.93
C LYS A 54 -6.95 16.35 -8.80
N GLU A 55 -6.44 17.15 -7.88
CA GLU A 55 -5.60 16.71 -6.76
C GLU A 55 -6.38 15.77 -5.85
N HIS A 56 -7.63 16.12 -5.54
CA HIS A 56 -8.56 15.26 -4.82
C HIS A 56 -8.77 13.92 -5.53
N LEU A 57 -9.07 13.94 -6.83
CA LEU A 57 -9.22 12.72 -7.64
C LEU A 57 -7.96 11.85 -7.60
N ILE A 58 -6.79 12.44 -7.82
CA ILE A 58 -5.52 11.71 -7.84
C ILE A 58 -5.23 11.11 -6.45
N ARG A 59 -5.34 11.87 -5.35
CA ARG A 59 -5.19 11.33 -3.98
C ARG A 59 -6.13 10.16 -3.73
N GLY A 60 -7.39 10.30 -4.13
CA GLY A 60 -8.38 9.24 -4.04
C GLY A 60 -7.99 7.97 -4.79
N LEU A 61 -7.23 8.06 -5.90
CA LEU A 61 -6.69 6.89 -6.59
C LEU A 61 -5.62 6.17 -5.76
N PHE A 62 -4.68 6.91 -5.14
CA PHE A 62 -3.64 6.32 -4.30
C PHE A 62 -4.21 5.63 -3.06
N ALA A 63 -5.18 6.27 -2.41
CA ALA A 63 -5.86 5.69 -1.27
C ALA A 63 -6.57 4.37 -1.64
N ARG A 64 -7.06 4.22 -2.87
CA ARG A 64 -7.67 2.96 -3.37
C ARG A 64 -6.65 1.85 -3.61
N ASP A 65 -5.45 2.17 -4.09
CA ASP A 65 -4.37 1.18 -4.23
C ASP A 65 -3.95 0.66 -2.85
N LEU A 66 -3.78 1.56 -1.89
CA LEU A 66 -3.49 1.18 -0.51
C LEU A 66 -4.62 0.36 0.13
N LEU A 67 -5.88 0.73 -0.11
CA LEU A 67 -7.03 -0.05 0.34
C LEU A 67 -6.99 -1.48 -0.22
N THR A 68 -6.54 -1.65 -1.46
CA THR A 68 -6.36 -2.96 -2.09
C THR A 68 -5.27 -3.77 -1.39
N LEU A 69 -4.11 -3.15 -1.10
CA LEU A 69 -3.02 -3.79 -0.36
C LEU A 69 -3.47 -4.29 1.02
N LEU A 70 -4.17 -3.43 1.78
CA LEU A 70 -4.67 -3.76 3.12
C LEU A 70 -5.71 -4.88 3.08
N ASN A 71 -6.64 -4.84 2.12
CA ASN A 71 -7.66 -5.87 1.98
C ASN A 71 -7.06 -7.24 1.61
N GLU A 72 -6.05 -7.28 0.75
CA GLU A 72 -5.33 -8.53 0.45
C GLU A 72 -4.61 -9.06 1.70
N GLY A 73 -3.88 -8.20 2.43
CA GLY A 73 -3.22 -8.60 3.67
C GLY A 73 -4.20 -9.15 4.72
N ILE A 74 -5.30 -8.45 4.97
CA ILE A 74 -6.39 -8.90 5.84
C ILE A 74 -6.90 -10.26 5.37
N SER A 75 -7.29 -10.37 4.10
CA SER A 75 -7.91 -11.59 3.57
C SER A 75 -6.99 -12.80 3.69
N ARG A 76 -5.68 -12.62 3.44
CA ARG A 76 -4.70 -13.70 3.48
C ARG A 76 -4.39 -14.14 4.91
N ILE A 77 -4.18 -13.19 5.83
CA ILE A 77 -3.89 -13.50 7.24
C ILE A 77 -5.12 -14.13 7.92
N THR A 78 -6.34 -13.65 7.60
CA THR A 78 -7.56 -14.28 8.12
C THR A 78 -7.79 -15.70 7.58
N ALA A 79 -7.42 -15.97 6.33
CA ALA A 79 -7.57 -17.30 5.73
C ALA A 79 -6.51 -18.30 6.22
N ASP A 80 -5.27 -17.84 6.43
CA ASP A 80 -4.17 -18.62 6.99
C ASP A 80 -3.37 -17.73 7.97
N PRO A 81 -3.58 -17.87 9.29
CA PRO A 81 -2.86 -17.12 10.31
C PRO A 81 -1.33 -17.22 10.20
N ALA A 82 -0.79 -18.33 9.69
CA ALA A 82 0.65 -18.48 9.48
C ALA A 82 1.22 -17.48 8.46
N THR A 83 0.37 -16.88 7.62
CA THR A 83 0.77 -15.77 6.72
C THR A 83 1.33 -14.57 7.48
N VAL A 84 1.00 -14.38 8.77
CA VAL A 84 1.53 -13.27 9.57
C VAL A 84 3.04 -13.39 9.85
N GLN A 85 3.62 -14.58 9.69
CA GLN A 85 5.05 -14.80 9.89
C GLN A 85 5.87 -13.96 8.91
N PRO A 86 6.97 -13.31 9.35
CA PRO A 86 7.77 -12.43 8.52
C PRO A 86 8.13 -12.99 7.14
N HIS A 87 8.59 -14.25 7.06
CA HIS A 87 9.00 -14.89 5.81
C HIS A 87 7.86 -15.07 4.80
N ARG A 88 6.60 -15.15 5.26
CA ARG A 88 5.41 -15.25 4.38
C ARG A 88 4.83 -13.89 4.05
N LEU A 89 4.81 -12.99 5.02
CA LEU A 89 4.21 -11.67 4.89
C LEU A 89 5.02 -10.75 3.96
N ALA A 90 6.35 -10.80 4.03
CA ALA A 90 7.21 -9.91 3.23
C ALA A 90 7.05 -10.10 1.71
N PRO A 91 7.14 -11.32 1.14
CA PRO A 91 6.87 -11.54 -0.28
C PRO A 91 5.44 -11.18 -0.69
N LEU A 92 4.45 -11.45 0.18
CA LEU A 92 3.06 -11.06 -0.08
C LEU A 92 2.93 -9.53 -0.24
N ILE A 93 3.57 -8.74 0.62
CA ILE A 93 3.57 -7.29 0.55
C ILE A 93 4.21 -6.81 -0.75
N VAL A 94 5.41 -7.32 -1.10
CA VAL A 94 6.13 -6.91 -2.31
C VAL A 94 5.32 -7.24 -3.56
N ARG A 95 4.90 -8.50 -3.72
CA ARG A 95 4.13 -8.95 -4.89
C ARG A 95 2.80 -8.23 -5.04
N THR A 96 2.10 -7.97 -3.94
CA THR A 96 0.84 -7.21 -3.97
C THR A 96 1.12 -5.76 -4.34
N GLY A 97 2.15 -5.14 -3.76
CA GLY A 97 2.56 -3.77 -4.06
C GLY A 97 3.06 -3.53 -5.48
N LEU A 98 3.58 -4.57 -6.16
CA LEU A 98 3.97 -4.51 -7.57
C LEU A 98 2.78 -4.53 -8.53
N LYS A 99 1.66 -5.15 -8.12
CA LYS A 99 0.41 -5.17 -8.90
C LYS A 99 -0.35 -3.83 -8.85
N LEU A 100 0.06 -2.90 -7.98
CA LEU A 100 -0.57 -1.60 -7.78
C LEU A 100 0.16 -0.52 -8.62
N PRO A 101 -0.40 -0.11 -9.77
CA PRO A 101 0.34 0.68 -10.76
C PRO A 101 0.79 2.04 -10.22
N LEU A 102 -0.01 2.66 -9.36
CA LEU A 102 0.31 3.96 -8.79
C LEU A 102 1.33 3.83 -7.65
N GLY A 103 1.26 2.76 -6.86
CA GLY A 103 2.30 2.41 -5.89
C GLY A 103 3.67 2.23 -6.53
N ARG A 104 3.72 1.61 -7.72
CA ARG A 104 4.94 1.51 -8.53
C ARG A 104 5.51 2.87 -8.92
N ARG A 105 4.69 3.78 -9.46
CA ARG A 105 5.13 5.14 -9.83
C ARG A 105 5.61 5.97 -8.65
N LEU A 106 5.00 5.78 -7.47
CA LEU A 106 5.45 6.44 -6.24
C LEU A 106 6.87 5.98 -5.85
N ARG A 107 7.16 4.68 -5.96
CA ARG A 107 8.50 4.12 -5.72
C ARG A 107 9.53 4.55 -6.76
N SER A 108 9.13 4.71 -8.02
CA SER A 108 10.03 5.20 -9.07
C SER A 108 10.39 6.69 -8.95
N GLY A 109 9.88 7.39 -7.92
CA GLY A 109 10.33 8.72 -7.55
C GLY A 109 9.66 9.87 -8.30
N ASP A 110 8.39 9.75 -8.68
CA ASP A 110 7.61 10.87 -9.28
C ASP A 110 7.45 12.02 -8.26
N PRO A 111 8.22 13.14 -8.37
CA PRO A 111 8.29 14.15 -7.31
C PRO A 111 7.00 14.95 -7.19
N GLU A 112 6.30 15.12 -8.31
CA GLU A 112 5.04 15.86 -8.38
C GLU A 112 3.91 15.08 -7.72
N LEU A 113 3.92 13.76 -7.91
CA LEU A 113 3.02 12.88 -7.20
C LEU A 113 3.30 12.88 -5.68
N GLN A 114 4.57 12.79 -5.28
CA GLN A 114 4.94 12.89 -3.86
C GLN A 114 4.47 14.22 -3.26
N ARG A 115 4.68 15.34 -3.98
CA ARG A 115 4.20 16.65 -3.57
C ARG A 115 2.69 16.65 -3.38
N LEU A 116 1.93 16.17 -4.36
CA LEU A 116 0.46 16.14 -4.35
C LEU A 116 -0.12 15.34 -3.17
N LEU A 117 0.51 14.23 -2.79
CA LEU A 117 0.14 13.43 -1.61
C LEU A 117 0.46 14.13 -0.28
N MET A 118 1.39 15.10 -0.28
CA MET A 118 1.93 15.75 0.92
C MET A 118 1.41 17.17 1.13
N GLN A 119 0.59 17.70 0.22
CA GLN A 119 0.15 19.09 0.22
C GLN A 119 -0.93 19.42 1.24
N ASP A 120 -1.69 18.43 1.69
CA ASP A 120 -2.84 18.66 2.55
C ASP A 120 -2.54 18.24 3.99
N PRO A 121 -2.62 19.16 4.95
CA PRO A 121 -2.30 18.88 6.35
C PRO A 121 -3.12 17.74 6.94
N ASP A 122 -4.40 17.61 6.56
CA ASP A 122 -5.32 16.64 7.14
C ASP A 122 -5.07 15.23 6.56
N ASP A 123 -4.67 15.17 5.29
CA ASP A 123 -4.28 13.92 4.65
C ASP A 123 -2.84 13.50 5.01
N ARG A 124 -1.96 14.44 5.41
CA ARG A 124 -0.52 14.20 5.60
C ARG A 124 -0.23 13.17 6.69
N GLU A 125 -0.87 13.30 7.84
CA GLU A 125 -0.71 12.37 8.96
C GLU A 125 -1.20 10.98 8.56
N LEU A 126 -2.31 10.93 7.83
CA LEU A 126 -2.95 9.70 7.42
C LEU A 126 -2.13 8.97 6.35
N TYR A 127 -1.56 9.69 5.38
CA TYR A 127 -0.59 9.14 4.44
C TYR A 127 0.70 8.71 5.14
N ALA A 128 1.20 9.47 6.13
CA ALA A 128 2.40 9.10 6.88
C ALA A 128 2.24 7.75 7.58
N ARG A 129 1.06 7.48 8.16
CA ARG A 129 0.70 6.20 8.77
C ARG A 129 0.67 5.02 7.81
N THR A 130 0.66 5.25 6.50
CA THR A 130 0.49 4.19 5.49
C THR A 130 1.77 3.88 4.72
N ARG A 131 2.86 4.59 5.02
CA ARG A 131 4.17 4.36 4.41
C ARG A 131 4.73 3.00 4.82
N PRO A 132 5.58 2.36 3.99
CA PRO A 132 6.23 1.10 4.33
C PRO A 132 6.93 1.11 5.70
N ALA A 133 7.65 2.18 6.03
CA ALA A 133 8.30 2.34 7.33
C ALA A 133 7.29 2.41 8.51
N ALA A 134 6.16 3.11 8.33
CA ALA A 134 5.11 3.18 9.35
C ALA A 134 4.43 1.81 9.56
N MET A 135 4.26 1.02 8.50
CA MET A 135 3.75 -0.35 8.61
C MET A 135 4.71 -1.26 9.37
N CYS A 136 6.02 -1.15 9.14
CA CYS A 136 7.02 -1.88 9.92
C CYS A 136 6.92 -1.51 11.41
N ASN A 137 6.82 -0.22 11.72
CA ASN A 137 6.68 0.27 13.10
C ASN A 137 5.36 -0.15 13.77
N ALA A 138 4.29 -0.36 12.99
CA ALA A 138 2.99 -0.80 13.52
C ALA A 138 2.95 -2.32 13.77
N VAL A 139 3.47 -3.13 12.83
CA VAL A 139 3.31 -4.59 12.86
C VAL A 139 4.42 -5.28 13.65
N MET A 140 5.68 -4.87 13.50
CA MET A 140 6.79 -5.60 14.10
C MET A 140 6.77 -5.66 15.64
N PRO A 141 6.32 -4.63 16.38
CA PRO A 141 6.13 -4.75 17.83
C PRO A 141 5.14 -5.85 18.24
N ILE A 142 4.11 -6.10 17.42
CA ILE A 142 3.13 -7.18 17.64
C ILE A 142 3.83 -8.52 17.45
N LEU A 143 4.47 -8.73 16.30
CA LEU A 143 5.16 -9.98 15.99
C LEU A 143 6.23 -10.30 17.03
N ARG A 144 6.97 -9.29 17.49
CA ARG A 144 7.98 -9.47 18.55
C ARG A 144 7.36 -9.85 19.89
N ARG A 145 6.27 -9.20 20.31
CA ARG A 145 5.60 -9.52 21.58
C ARG A 145 5.10 -10.96 21.64
N HIS A 146 4.68 -11.50 20.50
CA HIS A 146 4.24 -12.89 20.35
C HIS A 146 5.38 -13.86 19.99
N GLY A 147 6.64 -13.40 19.98
CA GLY A 147 7.80 -14.26 19.76
C GLY A 147 8.06 -14.67 18.30
N LEU A 148 7.37 -14.07 17.33
CA LEU A 148 7.61 -14.31 15.90
C LEU A 148 8.84 -13.54 15.38
N ILE A 149 9.35 -12.59 16.16
CA ILE A 149 10.61 -11.88 15.87
C ILE A 149 11.59 -12.11 17.01
N ARG A 150 12.83 -12.49 16.67
CA ARG A 150 13.95 -12.72 17.59
C ARG A 150 14.27 -11.49 18.44
N HIS A 151 14.68 -11.74 19.69
CA HIS A 151 14.92 -10.69 20.68
C HIS A 151 16.38 -10.26 20.87
N ASP A 152 17.32 -10.94 20.22
CA ASP A 152 18.77 -10.74 20.34
C ASP A 152 19.31 -9.50 19.61
N ARG A 153 18.44 -8.75 18.89
CA ARG A 153 18.79 -7.51 18.19
C ARG A 153 17.79 -6.40 18.51
N PRO A 154 18.18 -5.11 18.49
CA PRO A 154 17.25 -4.00 18.69
C PRO A 154 16.14 -3.96 17.63
N LEU A 155 14.89 -3.81 18.05
CA LEU A 155 13.73 -3.76 17.14
C LEU A 155 13.84 -2.63 16.10
N PRO A 156 14.31 -1.40 16.43
CA PRO A 156 14.48 -0.36 15.41
C PRO A 156 15.46 -0.73 14.30
N ALA A 157 16.54 -1.44 14.61
CA ALA A 157 17.52 -1.89 13.61
C ALA A 157 16.93 -2.98 12.70
N GLN A 158 16.16 -3.91 13.28
CA GLN A 158 15.42 -4.92 12.51
C GLN A 158 14.38 -4.28 11.59
N ALA A 159 13.62 -3.29 12.08
CA ALA A 159 12.61 -2.60 11.30
C ALA A 159 13.20 -1.79 10.15
N TYR A 160 14.30 -1.08 10.39
CA TYR A 160 15.05 -0.39 9.34
C TYR A 160 15.54 -1.37 8.27
N THR A 161 16.12 -2.50 8.69
CA THR A 161 16.65 -3.51 7.76
C THR A 161 15.54 -4.15 6.93
N LEU A 162 14.41 -4.51 7.56
CA LEU A 162 13.26 -5.05 6.82
C LEU A 162 12.73 -4.04 5.81
N HIS A 163 12.56 -2.78 6.20
CA HIS A 163 12.12 -1.72 5.29
C HIS A 163 13.05 -1.58 4.08
N ALA A 164 14.37 -1.53 4.32
CA ALA A 164 15.37 -1.45 3.24
C ALA A 164 15.33 -2.68 2.31
N LEU A 165 15.14 -3.87 2.87
CA LEU A 165 14.99 -5.10 2.08
C LEU A 165 13.72 -5.04 1.23
N LEU A 166 12.56 -4.71 1.81
CA LEU A 166 11.30 -4.62 1.05
C LEU A 166 11.41 -3.62 -0.11
N ASP A 167 12.03 -2.46 0.11
CA ASP A 167 12.24 -1.46 -0.94
C ASP A 167 13.22 -1.96 -2.02
N GLY A 168 14.32 -2.62 -1.62
CA GLY A 168 15.30 -3.19 -2.53
C GLY A 168 14.74 -4.30 -3.42
N PHE A 169 14.03 -5.26 -2.81
CA PHE A 169 13.36 -6.35 -3.54
C PHE A 169 12.25 -5.83 -4.45
N ALA A 170 11.44 -4.87 -3.98
CA ALA A 170 10.44 -4.23 -4.84
C ALA A 170 11.08 -3.52 -6.03
N THR A 171 12.22 -2.85 -5.84
CA THR A 171 12.94 -2.16 -6.93
C THR A 171 13.57 -3.15 -7.92
N ALA A 172 14.18 -4.23 -7.43
CA ALA A 172 14.78 -5.26 -8.27
C ALA A 172 13.72 -6.01 -9.09
N ALA A 173 12.57 -6.33 -8.49
CA ALA A 173 11.46 -6.96 -9.20
C ALA A 173 10.79 -6.02 -10.23
N ASP A 174 10.82 -4.71 -9.97
CA ASP A 174 10.26 -3.70 -10.88
C ASP A 174 11.14 -3.42 -12.09
N ARG A 175 12.46 -3.53 -11.90
CA ARG A 175 13.52 -3.26 -12.88
C ARG A 175 14.52 -4.41 -12.91
N PRO A 176 14.11 -5.60 -13.38
CA PRO A 176 14.94 -6.80 -13.36
C PRO A 176 16.23 -6.63 -14.18
N GLU A 177 16.25 -5.74 -15.17
CA GLU A 177 17.42 -5.40 -15.97
C GLU A 177 18.55 -4.71 -15.19
N LEU A 178 18.25 -4.18 -14.01
CA LEU A 178 19.23 -3.56 -13.11
C LEU A 178 19.63 -4.46 -11.94
N ALA A 179 18.98 -5.62 -11.80
CA ALA A 179 19.29 -6.61 -10.77
C ALA A 179 20.35 -7.60 -11.26
N PRO A 180 21.14 -8.20 -10.35
CA PRO A 180 21.99 -9.33 -10.72
C PRO A 180 21.18 -10.47 -11.37
N PRO A 181 21.65 -11.06 -12.48
CA PRO A 181 20.94 -12.13 -13.16
C PRO A 181 21.05 -13.46 -12.39
N GLY A 182 20.24 -14.46 -12.77
CA GLY A 182 20.34 -15.84 -12.26
C GLY A 182 19.51 -16.15 -11.02
N VAL A 183 18.51 -15.32 -10.71
CA VAL A 183 17.51 -15.59 -9.67
C VAL A 183 16.20 -16.00 -10.34
N ASP A 184 15.80 -17.26 -10.15
CA ASP A 184 14.55 -17.80 -10.71
C ASP A 184 13.32 -17.44 -9.87
N ASP A 185 13.47 -17.36 -8.54
CA ASP A 185 12.39 -17.05 -7.60
C ASP A 185 12.82 -15.97 -6.58
N PRO A 186 12.63 -14.68 -6.92
CA PRO A 186 12.90 -13.57 -5.99
C PRO A 186 12.06 -13.61 -4.71
N ASP A 187 10.85 -14.19 -4.74
CA ASP A 187 9.97 -14.29 -3.57
C ASP A 187 10.56 -15.29 -2.55
N ALA A 188 11.11 -16.42 -3.03
CA ALA A 188 11.80 -17.38 -2.18
C ALA A 188 13.07 -16.79 -1.54
N VAL A 189 13.85 -16.02 -2.30
CA VAL A 189 15.06 -15.35 -1.78
C VAL A 189 14.68 -14.32 -0.70
N LEU A 190 13.61 -13.56 -0.91
CA LEU A 190 13.11 -12.62 0.09
C LEU A 190 12.64 -13.35 1.36
N ALA A 191 11.87 -14.42 1.20
CA ALA A 191 11.37 -15.22 2.32
C ALA A 191 12.51 -15.76 3.20
N ASP A 192 13.53 -16.38 2.57
CA ASP A 192 14.71 -16.91 3.27
C ASP A 192 15.50 -15.79 3.98
N THR A 193 15.77 -14.69 3.27
CA THR A 193 16.48 -13.53 3.84
C THR A 193 15.77 -12.96 5.07
N VAL A 194 14.44 -12.84 4.99
CA VAL A 194 13.61 -12.32 6.09
C VAL A 194 13.55 -13.31 7.25
N ALA A 195 13.46 -14.62 6.99
CA ALA A 195 13.50 -15.66 8.02
C ALA A 195 14.80 -15.57 8.82
N VAL A 196 15.95 -15.55 8.14
CA VAL A 196 17.28 -15.44 8.79
C VAL A 196 17.42 -14.15 9.61
N LEU A 197 16.91 -13.03 9.07
CA LEU A 197 17.02 -11.72 9.71
C LEU A 197 16.16 -11.58 10.97
N LEU A 198 14.91 -12.05 10.92
CA LEU A 198 13.89 -11.69 11.89
C LEU A 198 13.42 -12.86 12.75
N GLU A 199 13.36 -14.08 12.23
CA GLU A 199 12.66 -15.16 12.92
C GLU A 199 13.55 -15.80 14.00
N PRO A 200 12.94 -16.27 15.11
CA PRO A 200 13.65 -17.05 16.13
C PRO A 200 14.13 -18.40 15.57
N SER A 201 15.12 -19.00 16.23
CA SER A 201 15.59 -20.35 15.87
C SER A 201 14.56 -21.44 16.18
N ASP A 202 13.80 -21.27 17.27
CA ASP A 202 12.71 -22.17 17.62
C ASP A 202 11.42 -21.70 16.95
N ALA A 203 10.69 -22.62 16.35
CA ALA A 203 9.42 -22.30 15.70
C ALA A 203 8.40 -21.76 16.72
N PRO A 204 7.71 -20.65 16.42
CA PRO A 204 6.66 -20.14 17.30
C PRO A 204 5.49 -21.13 17.37
N SER A 205 4.81 -21.17 18.52
CA SER A 205 3.63 -22.02 18.68
C SER A 205 2.46 -21.54 17.81
N GLU A 206 1.58 -22.46 17.44
CA GLU A 206 0.36 -22.13 16.68
C GLU A 206 -0.52 -21.09 17.40
N ALA A 207 -0.57 -21.15 18.73
CA ALA A 207 -1.27 -20.16 19.55
C ALA A 207 -0.65 -18.76 19.44
N ALA A 208 0.68 -18.66 19.43
CA ALA A 208 1.39 -17.40 19.26
C ALA A 208 1.19 -16.81 17.85
N ILE A 209 1.24 -17.66 16.83
CA ILE A 209 0.95 -17.27 15.43
C ILE A 209 -0.47 -16.72 15.32
N THR A 210 -1.45 -17.44 15.89
CA THR A 210 -2.86 -17.03 15.84
C THR A 210 -3.09 -15.69 16.55
N ALA A 211 -2.54 -15.51 17.75
CA ALA A 211 -2.66 -14.25 18.49
C ALA A 211 -2.00 -13.07 17.75
N ALA A 212 -0.82 -13.29 17.15
CA ALA A 212 -0.16 -12.27 16.34
C ALA A 212 -0.96 -11.92 15.08
N ALA A 213 -1.58 -12.91 14.43
CA ALA A 213 -2.42 -12.72 13.25
C ALA A 213 -3.66 -11.89 13.57
N GLU A 214 -4.37 -12.20 14.66
CA GLU A 214 -5.56 -11.45 15.10
C GLU A 214 -5.24 -9.99 15.39
N GLU A 215 -4.16 -9.72 16.15
CA GLU A 215 -3.75 -8.35 16.48
C GLU A 215 -3.25 -7.57 15.25
N THR A 216 -2.55 -8.24 14.32
CA THR A 216 -2.13 -7.63 13.05
C THR A 216 -3.33 -7.28 12.16
N VAL A 217 -4.32 -8.18 12.06
CA VAL A 217 -5.57 -7.92 11.32
C VAL A 217 -6.36 -6.77 11.93
N ALA A 218 -6.39 -6.66 13.27
CA ALA A 218 -7.03 -5.53 13.96
C ALA A 218 -6.37 -4.19 13.57
N ILE A 219 -5.03 -4.13 13.56
CA ILE A 219 -4.29 -2.94 13.10
C ILE A 219 -4.57 -2.63 11.62
N PHE A 220 -4.58 -3.65 10.75
CA PHE A 220 -4.92 -3.44 9.34
C PHE A 220 -6.35 -2.94 9.15
N HIS A 221 -7.32 -3.39 9.96
CA HIS A 221 -8.67 -2.85 9.96
C HIS A 221 -8.74 -1.38 10.39
N GLU A 222 -7.96 -0.99 11.40
CA GLU A 222 -7.85 0.40 11.85
C GLU A 222 -7.31 1.29 10.71
N ILE A 223 -6.16 0.91 10.14
CA ILE A 223 -5.53 1.64 9.02
C ILE A 223 -6.48 1.69 7.82
N ARG A 224 -7.17 0.58 7.50
CA ARG A 224 -8.18 0.53 6.44
C ARG A 224 -9.31 1.54 6.69
N GLY A 225 -9.80 1.65 7.92
CA GLY A 225 -10.81 2.65 8.30
C GLY A 225 -10.32 4.08 8.07
N ALA A 226 -9.06 4.32 8.42
CA ALA A 226 -8.34 5.55 8.13
C ALA A 226 -8.28 5.87 6.62
N VAL A 227 -7.89 4.90 5.79
CA VAL A 227 -7.83 5.04 4.32
C VAL A 227 -9.21 5.27 3.69
N LEU A 228 -10.27 4.66 4.23
CA LEU A 228 -11.63 4.93 3.78
C LEU A 228 -12.06 6.38 4.06
N LYS A 229 -11.59 6.98 5.16
CA LYS A 229 -11.80 8.41 5.43
C LYS A 229 -11.06 9.28 4.40
N LEU A 230 -9.81 8.96 4.04
CA LEU A 230 -9.09 9.66 2.94
C LEU A 230 -9.90 9.64 1.64
N ILE A 231 -10.42 8.47 1.27
CA ILE A 231 -11.21 8.34 0.05
C ILE A 231 -12.48 9.19 0.12
N HIS A 232 -13.09 9.32 1.31
CA HIS A 232 -14.25 10.17 1.50
C HIS A 232 -13.90 11.66 1.41
N HIS A 233 -12.87 12.14 2.11
CA HIS A 233 -12.41 13.53 2.03
C HIS A 233 -12.02 13.91 0.60
N SER A 234 -11.45 12.96 -0.16
CA SER A 234 -11.16 13.18 -1.59
C SER A 234 -12.40 13.47 -2.45
N GLN A 235 -13.61 13.22 -1.96
CA GLN A 235 -14.87 13.40 -2.70
C GLN A 235 -15.71 14.55 -2.16
N THR A 236 -15.35 15.11 -1.01
CA THR A 236 -16.06 16.22 -0.38
C THR A 236 -15.29 17.51 -0.57
N VAL A 237 -16.00 18.60 -0.83
CA VAL A 237 -15.43 19.94 -0.66
C VAL A 237 -15.51 20.20 0.84
N ASP A 238 -14.39 20.19 1.55
CA ASP A 238 -14.40 20.82 2.87
C ASP A 238 -14.72 22.30 2.66
N GLN A 239 -15.84 22.73 3.25
CA GLN A 239 -16.29 24.12 3.27
C GLN A 239 -15.44 24.95 4.21
#